data_AF-A0A645JLS9-F1
#
_entry.id   AF-A0A645JLS9-F1
#
_cell.length_a   1.000
_cell.length_b   1.000
_cell.length_c   1.000
_cell.angle_alpha   90.00
_cell.angle_beta   90.00
_cell.angle_gamma   90.00
#
_symmetry.space_group_name_H-M   'P 1'
#
loop_
_entity.id
_entity.type
_entity.pdbx_description
1 polymer ?
#
loop_
_entity_poly.entity_id
_entity_poly.type
_entity_poly.pdbx_seq_one_letter_code
_entity_poly.pdbx_strand_id
1 'polypeptide(L)'
;MVTAFLRSVEAYPLGVCVRLSNGMQAVVVKNYKENTLRPVVRVISPGSSKGKILDLLYTTDNLNITVLGIDYDGDSWQPGQ
;
A
#
# COMPACT_ATOMS: atom_id res chain seq x y z
N MET A 1 -25.01 -12.84 -21.30
CA MET A 1 -25.31 -12.42 -19.92
C MET A 1 -24.01 -12.00 -19.27
N VAL A 2 -23.89 -10.73 -18.88
CA VAL A 2 -22.72 -10.16 -18.20
C VAL A 2 -22.86 -10.49 -16.71
N THR A 3 -22.31 -11.63 -16.29
CA THR A 3 -22.32 -12.05 -14.89
C THR A 3 -21.14 -11.44 -14.16
N ALA A 4 -21.46 -10.40 -13.38
CA ALA A 4 -20.71 -9.95 -12.22
C ALA A 4 -19.27 -9.44 -12.44
N PHE A 5 -19.14 -8.25 -13.03
CA PHE A 5 -18.02 -7.34 -12.70
C PHE A 5 -18.21 -6.72 -11.31
N LEU A 6 -18.53 -7.53 -10.29
CA LEU A 6 -18.35 -7.11 -8.91
C LEU A 6 -16.84 -7.20 -8.62
N ARG A 7 -16.08 -6.29 -9.24
CA ARG A 7 -14.69 -6.02 -8.89
C ARG A 7 -14.73 -5.69 -7.40
N SER A 8 -14.20 -6.59 -6.58
CA SER A 8 -13.89 -6.26 -5.18
C SER A 8 -13.16 -4.92 -5.22
N VAL A 9 -13.77 -3.87 -4.67
CA VAL A 9 -13.18 -2.52 -4.65
C VAL A 9 -12.12 -2.56 -3.57
N GLU A 10 -10.98 -3.15 -3.89
CA GLU A 10 -9.80 -3.07 -3.07
C GLU A 10 -9.35 -1.61 -3.11
N ALA A 11 -9.31 -0.95 -1.94
CA ALA A 11 -8.89 0.45 -1.83
C ALA A 11 -7.47 0.65 -2.39
N TYR A 12 -6.62 -0.37 -2.24
CA TYR A 12 -5.27 -0.42 -2.77
C TYR A 12 -5.09 -1.69 -3.61
N PRO A 13 -5.32 -1.65 -4.93
CA PRO A 13 -5.19 -2.83 -5.77
C PRO A 13 -3.78 -3.44 -5.70
N LEU A 14 -3.69 -4.76 -5.89
CA LEU A 14 -2.41 -5.46 -6.01
C LEU A 14 -1.52 -4.82 -7.08
N GLY A 15 -0.22 -4.69 -6.79
CA GLY A 15 0.77 -4.14 -7.71
C GLY A 15 0.82 -2.61 -7.78
N VAL A 16 -0.06 -1.91 -7.07
CA VAL A 16 -0.03 -0.45 -7.00
C VAL A 16 1.05 0.02 -6.03
N CYS A 17 1.80 1.05 -6.43
CA CYS A 17 2.74 1.75 -5.56
C CYS A 17 1.97 2.67 -4.62
N VAL A 18 2.30 2.62 -3.33
CA VAL A 18 1.66 3.40 -2.28
C VAL A 18 2.72 4.06 -1.42
N ARG A 19 2.34 5.19 -0.84
CA ARG A 19 3.15 5.92 0.13
C ARG A 19 2.71 5.61 1.53
N LEU A 20 3.66 5.33 2.41
CA LEU A 20 3.43 5.01 3.80
C LEU A 20 3.66 6.24 4.69
N SER A 21 2.99 6.29 5.84
CA SER A 21 3.08 7.40 6.81
C SER A 21 4.48 7.61 7.40
N ASN A 22 5.34 6.59 7.30
CA ASN A 22 6.75 6.65 7.72
C ASN A 22 7.69 7.21 6.63
N GLY A 23 7.15 7.74 5.53
CA GLY A 23 7.92 8.31 4.43
C GLY A 23 8.46 7.31 3.41
N MET A 24 8.20 6.00 3.59
CA MET A 24 8.59 4.97 2.62
C MET A 24 7.55 4.82 1.50
N GLN A 25 8.02 4.38 0.34
CA GLN A 25 7.24 3.89 -0.78
C GLN A 25 7.26 2.37 -0.78
N ALA A 26 6.11 1.77 -1.05
CA ALA A 26 5.95 0.33 -1.09
C ALA A 26 4.98 -0.08 -2.21
N VAL A 27 5.04 -1.33 -2.65
CA VAL A 27 4.09 -1.90 -3.59
C VAL A 27 3.16 -2.85 -2.86
N VAL A 28 1.85 -2.80 -3.16
CA VAL A 28 0.88 -3.72 -2.58
C VAL A 28 1.12 -5.12 -3.13
N VAL A 29 1.33 -6.10 -2.25
CA VAL A 29 1.59 -7.50 -2.62
C VAL A 29 0.47 -8.45 -2.21
N LYS A 30 -0.35 -8.07 -1.23
CA LYS A 30 -1.51 -8.87 -0.79
C LYS A 30 -2.54 -7.96 -0.13
N ASN A 31 -3.82 -8.21 -0.40
CA ASN A 31 -4.94 -7.59 0.29
C ASN A 31 -5.65 -8.60 1.19
N TYR A 32 -6.16 -8.13 2.32
CA TYR A 32 -6.98 -8.91 3.23
C TYR A 32 -8.46 -8.63 2.94
N LYS A 33 -9.26 -9.69 2.75
CA LYS A 33 -10.70 -9.57 2.47
C LYS A 33 -11.48 -8.93 3.63
N GLU A 34 -10.98 -9.10 4.86
CA GLU A 34 -11.55 -8.51 6.07
C GLU A 34 -11.21 -7.02 6.24
N ASN A 35 -10.10 -6.57 5.66
CA ASN A 35 -9.66 -5.17 5.76
C ASN A 35 -8.83 -4.77 4.54
N THR A 36 -9.49 -4.17 3.56
CA THR A 36 -8.87 -3.70 2.31
C THR A 36 -8.05 -2.41 2.48
N LEU A 37 -8.11 -1.76 3.65
CA LEU A 37 -7.37 -0.53 3.96
C LEU A 37 -5.98 -0.80 4.56
N ARG A 38 -5.74 -2.02 5.06
CA ARG A 38 -4.47 -2.44 5.67
C ARG A 38 -3.85 -3.59 4.87
N PRO A 39 -3.36 -3.33 3.65
CA PRO A 39 -2.72 -4.34 2.82
C PRO A 39 -1.39 -4.82 3.40
N VAL A 40 -0.90 -5.93 2.87
CA VAL A 40 0.52 -6.28 2.96
C VAL A 40 1.24 -5.60 1.81
N VAL A 41 2.32 -4.90 2.12
CA VAL A 41 3.10 -4.11 1.18
C VAL A 41 4.56 -4.54 1.19
N ARG A 42 5.28 -4.36 0.08
CA ARG A 42 6.71 -4.58 -0.02
C ARG A 42 7.42 -3.27 -0.27
N VAL A 43 8.35 -2.89 0.59
CA VAL A 43 9.08 -1.62 0.49
C VAL A 43 9.93 -1.61 -0.78
N ILE A 44 9.79 -0.54 -1.56
CA ILE A 44 10.58 -0.29 -2.78
C ILE A 44 11.54 0.88 -2.64
N SER A 45 11.36 1.73 -1.62
CA SER A 45 12.28 2.84 -1.33
C SER A 45 13.72 2.35 -1.14
N PRO A 46 14.71 3.15 -1.59
CA PRO A 46 16.12 2.86 -1.37
C PRO A 46 16.46 2.90 0.14
N GLY A 47 17.33 1.99 0.58
CA GLY A 47 17.77 1.90 1.98
C GLY A 47 17.77 0.46 2.51
N SER A 48 18.04 0.29 3.81
CA SER A 48 18.14 -1.03 4.46
C SER A 48 16.82 -1.81 4.49
N SER A 49 15.69 -1.13 4.34
CA SER A 49 14.36 -1.75 4.33
C SER A 49 13.90 -2.18 2.93
N LYS A 50 14.69 -1.93 1.88
CA LYS A 50 14.31 -2.28 0.50
C LYS A 50 14.04 -3.79 0.38
N GLY A 51 12.88 -4.13 -0.18
CA GLY A 51 12.43 -5.52 -0.34
C GLY A 51 11.78 -6.13 0.90
N LYS A 52 11.76 -5.43 2.05
CA LYS A 52 11.07 -5.91 3.25
C LYS A 52 9.55 -5.95 3.02
N ILE A 53 8.92 -7.03 3.46
CA ILE A 53 7.47 -7.19 3.44
C ILE A 53 6.92 -6.70 4.77
N LEU A 54 5.95 -5.80 4.72
CA LEU A 54 5.27 -5.21 5.87
C LEU A 54 3.80 -5.59 5.82
N ASP A 55 3.35 -6.35 6.81
CA ASP A 55 1.93 -6.57 7.04
C ASP A 55 1.39 -5.43 7.90
N LEU A 56 0.51 -4.61 7.35
CA LEU A 56 -0.05 -3.43 8.04
C LEU A 56 -1.26 -3.77 8.92
N LEU A 57 -1.71 -5.02 8.95
CA LEU A 57 -2.90 -5.48 9.67
C LEU A 57 -2.56 -6.33 10.89
N TYR A 58 -1.71 -7.36 10.75
CA TYR A 58 -1.44 -8.32 11.82
C TYR A 58 -0.11 -8.10 12.54
N THR A 59 0.81 -7.33 11.99
CA THR A 59 2.10 -7.07 12.64
C THR A 59 2.00 -5.85 13.54
N THR A 60 2.11 -6.06 14.86
CA THR A 60 2.02 -5.00 15.88
C THR A 60 2.95 -3.83 15.60
N ASP A 61 4.20 -4.11 15.17
CA ASP A 61 5.21 -3.09 14.87
C ASP A 61 4.84 -2.19 13.68
N ASN A 62 3.93 -2.64 12.82
CA ASN A 62 3.50 -1.91 11.63
C ASN A 62 2.09 -1.32 11.76
N LEU A 63 1.41 -1.50 12.90
CA LEU A 63 0.03 -0.99 13.08
C LEU A 63 -0.05 0.53 13.04
N ASN A 64 1.04 1.21 13.42
CA ASN A 64 1.22 2.66 13.34
C ASN A 64 1.54 3.18 11.92
N ILE A 65 1.85 2.28 10.99
CA ILE A 65 2.12 2.61 9.58
C ILE A 65 0.79 2.54 8.83
N THR A 66 0.42 3.63 8.18
CA THR A 66 -0.78 3.71 7.35
C THR A 66 -0.42 4.10 5.94
N VAL A 67 -1.27 3.73 4.98
CA VAL A 67 -1.14 4.18 3.61
C VAL A 67 -1.67 5.62 3.52
N LEU A 68 -0.82 6.55 3.07
CA LEU A 68 -1.17 7.96 2.86
C LEU A 68 -1.84 8.19 1.51
N GLY A 69 -1.49 7.39 0.50
CA GLY A 69 -2.02 7.54 -0.84
C GLY A 69 -1.35 6.61 -1.84
N ILE A 70 -1.93 6.56 -3.03
CA ILE A 70 -1.36 5.88 -4.19
C ILE A 70 -0.31 6.80 -4.80
N ASP A 71 0.85 6.22 -5.11
CA ASP A 71 1.96 6.92 -5.74
C ASP A 71 1.82 6.79 -7.25
N TYR A 72 1.31 7.85 -7.88
CA TYR A 72 1.19 7.93 -9.33
C TYR A 72 2.48 8.54 -9.90
N ASP A 73 3.02 7.93 -10.96
CA ASP A 73 4.28 8.32 -11.64
C ASP A 73 4.31 9.77 -12.15
N GLY A 74 3.16 10.47 -12.16
CA GLY A 74 3.03 11.88 -12.56
C GLY A 74 2.85 12.88 -11.42
N ASP A 75 2.73 12.44 -10.16
CA ASP A 75 2.50 13.32 -9.02
C ASP A 75 3.82 13.48 -8.24
N SER A 76 4.64 14.44 -8.67
CA SER A 76 5.85 14.82 -7.94
C SER A 76 5.45 15.46 -6.61
N TRP A 77 5.28 14.63 -5.59
CA TRP A 77 4.93 15.04 -4.22
C TRP A 77 5.94 16.07 -3.70
N GLN A 78 5.45 17.28 -3.43
CA GLN A 78 6.17 18.30 -2.70
C GLN A 78 5.72 18.27 -1.22
N PRO A 79 6.57 17.84 -0.27
CA PRO A 79 6.25 18.01 1.14
C PRO A 79 6.31 19.49 1.50
N GLY A 80 5.17 20.06 1.89
CA GLY A 80 5.11 21.32 2.65
C GLY A 80 5.31 22.61 1.84
N GLN A 81 4.24 23.09 1.21
CA GLN A 81 3.92 24.52 1.30
C GLN A 81 3.28 24.77 2.67
#